data_AF-A0A3C2DCR4-F1
#
_entry.id   AF-A0A3C2DCR4-F1
#
_cell.length_a   1.000
_cell.length_b   1.000
_cell.length_c   1.000
_cell.angle_alpha   90.00
_cell.angle_beta   90.00
_cell.angle_gamma   90.00
#
_symmetry.space_group_name_H-M   'P 1'
#
loop_
_entity.id
_entity.type
_entity.pdbx_description
1 polymer ?
#
loop_
_entity_poly.entity_id
_entity_poly.type
_entity_poly.pdbx_seq_one_letter_code
_entity_poly.pdbx_strand_id
1 'polypeptide(L)'
;DLRFDGLWSNPPIRIGKVALRELLKGWLDLLRPDASAHLVVQRHLGADSLARWLTEQGWTTSRRASRKGFRLLDVASRANTSTPEDGRWDCP
;
A
#
# COMPACT_ATOMS: atom_id res chain seq x y z
N ASP A 1 -19.56 -4.14 -3.25
CA ASP A 1 -18.33 -3.60 -2.64
C ASP A 1 -17.31 -3.35 -3.76
N LEU A 2 -16.68 -2.18 -3.83
CA LEU A 2 -15.76 -1.82 -4.92
C LEU A 2 -14.32 -2.20 -4.54
N ARG A 3 -13.65 -2.97 -5.39
CA ARG A 3 -12.24 -3.35 -5.23
C ARG A 3 -11.50 -3.27 -6.55
N PHE A 4 -10.21 -2.99 -6.50
CA PHE A 4 -9.36 -2.80 -7.66
C PHE A 4 -8.31 -3.92 -7.78
N ASP A 5 -8.11 -4.42 -9.00
CA ASP A 5 -7.02 -5.34 -9.35
C ASP A 5 -5.66 -4.63 -9.49
N GLY A 6 -5.67 -3.29 -9.53
CA GLY A 6 -4.44 -2.48 -9.52
C GLY A 6 -4.72 -0.99 -9.40
N LEU A 7 -3.72 -0.24 -8.95
CA LEU A 7 -3.78 1.21 -8.78
C LEU A 7 -2.51 1.87 -9.29
N TRP A 8 -2.62 2.98 -10.03
CA TRP A 8 -1.48 3.80 -10.44
C TRP A 8 -1.74 5.23 -10.01
N SER A 9 -0.79 5.83 -9.29
CA SER A 9 -0.98 7.20 -8.80
C SER A 9 0.33 7.95 -8.61
N ASN A 10 0.24 9.27 -8.78
CA ASN A 10 1.23 10.22 -8.30
C ASN A 10 0.55 11.02 -7.18
N PRO A 11 0.58 10.53 -5.93
CA PRO A 11 -0.27 11.05 -4.87
C PRO A 11 0.09 12.53 -4.56
N PRO A 12 -0.89 13.37 -4.20
CA PRO A 12 -0.69 14.81 -4.03
C PRO A 12 0.11 15.11 -2.75
N ILE A 13 1.45 15.12 -2.83
CA ILE A 13 2.32 15.17 -1.64
C ILE A 13 2.21 16.48 -0.83
N ARG A 14 1.74 17.57 -1.46
CA ARG A 14 1.65 18.90 -0.84
C ARG A 14 0.44 19.10 0.09
N ILE A 15 -0.37 18.07 0.33
CA ILE A 15 -1.51 18.14 1.27
C ILE A 15 -1.12 17.92 2.74
N GLY A 16 0.18 17.73 3.01
CA GLY A 16 0.69 17.41 4.34
C GLY A 16 0.69 15.91 4.65
N LYS A 17 1.56 15.52 5.58
CA LYS A 17 1.87 14.11 5.86
C LYS A 17 0.68 13.30 6.36
N VAL A 18 -0.16 13.88 7.23
CA VAL A 18 -1.31 13.19 7.82
C VAL A 18 -2.38 12.93 6.76
N ALA A 19 -2.81 13.97 6.04
CA ALA A 19 -3.83 13.83 4.99
C ALA A 19 -3.38 12.88 3.87
N LEU A 20 -2.10 12.91 3.48
CA LEU A 20 -1.54 11.97 2.52
C LEU A 20 -1.64 10.51 2.99
N ARG A 21 -1.37 10.26 4.26
CA ARG A 21 -1.41 8.91 4.84
C ARG A 21 -2.84 8.36 4.91
N GLU A 22 -3.79 9.18 5.33
CA GLU A 22 -5.21 8.79 5.36
C GLU A 22 -5.74 8.51 3.95
N LEU A 23 -5.39 9.36 2.97
CA LEU A 23 -5.76 9.15 1.58
C LEU A 23 -5.22 7.82 1.04
N LEU A 24 -3.92 7.56 1.26
CA LEU A 24 -3.28 6.33 0.78
C LEU A 24 -3.85 5.09 1.48
N LYS A 25 -4.15 5.16 2.77
CA LYS A 25 -4.83 4.06 3.47
C LYS A 25 -6.16 3.73 2.82
N GLY A 26 -7.01 4.75 2.60
CA GLY A 26 -8.30 4.57 1.95
C GLY A 26 -8.20 3.99 0.54
N TRP A 27 -7.20 4.39 -0.24
CA TRP A 27 -6.99 3.84 -1.59
C TRP A 27 -6.45 2.42 -1.59
N LEU A 28 -5.46 2.14 -0.74
CA LEU A 28 -4.78 0.84 -0.71
C LEU A 28 -5.62 -0.25 -0.06
N ASP A 29 -6.54 0.09 0.85
CA ASP A 29 -7.52 -0.84 1.43
C ASP A 29 -8.58 -1.28 0.40
N LEU A 30 -8.68 -0.61 -0.76
CA LEU A 30 -9.55 -1.01 -1.86
C LEU A 30 -8.88 -1.98 -2.84
N LEU A 31 -7.60 -2.32 -2.66
CA LEU A 31 -6.94 -3.34 -3.46
C LEU A 31 -7.52 -4.73 -3.14
N ARG A 32 -7.73 -5.54 -4.18
CA ARG A 32 -8.00 -6.98 -3.99
C ARG A 32 -6.79 -7.69 -3.37
N PRO A 33 -6.98 -8.86 -2.75
CA PRO A 33 -5.86 -9.76 -2.47
C PRO A 33 -5.02 -9.97 -3.74
N ASP A 34 -3.70 -10.01 -3.57
CA ASP A 34 -2.70 -10.18 -4.64
C ASP A 34 -2.61 -9.01 -5.65
N ALA A 35 -3.41 -7.96 -5.49
CA ALA A 35 -3.31 -6.76 -6.30
C ALA A 35 -2.18 -5.84 -5.81
N SER A 36 -1.78 -4.89 -6.65
CA SER A 36 -0.73 -3.93 -6.32
C SER A 36 -1.03 -2.51 -6.76
N ALA A 37 -0.45 -1.55 -6.03
CA ALA A 37 -0.40 -0.15 -6.40
C ALA A 37 1.00 0.26 -6.83
N HIS A 38 1.06 1.15 -7.82
CA HIS A 38 2.28 1.74 -8.33
C HIS A 38 2.25 3.25 -8.09
N LEU A 39 3.12 3.71 -7.19
CA LEU A 39 3.19 5.10 -6.78
C LEU A 39 4.42 5.79 -7.37
N VAL A 40 4.23 6.94 -7.99
CA VAL A 40 5.31 7.81 -8.45
C VAL A 40 5.45 8.96 -7.45
N VAL A 41 6.61 9.09 -6.81
CA VAL A 41 6.81 10.04 -5.69
C VAL A 41 8.14 10.77 -5.86
N GLN A 42 8.17 12.09 -5.68
CA GLN A 42 9.44 12.83 -5.71
C GLN A 42 10.30 12.48 -4.48
N ARG A 43 11.60 12.23 -4.71
CA ARG A 43 12.56 11.84 -3.67
C ARG A 43 12.63 12.86 -2.53
N HIS A 44 12.74 14.14 -2.88
CA HIS A 44 12.85 15.24 -1.92
C HIS A 44 11.57 15.52 -1.15
N LEU A 45 10.43 14.98 -1.61
CA LEU A 45 9.14 15.11 -0.94
C LEU A 45 8.84 13.91 -0.02
N GLY A 46 9.88 13.15 0.35
CA GLY A 46 9.78 12.11 1.38
C GLY A 46 9.41 10.72 0.86
N ALA A 47 9.76 10.38 -0.39
CA ALA A 47 9.44 9.07 -0.97
C ALA A 47 9.96 7.89 -0.13
N ASP A 48 11.18 7.98 0.40
CA ASP A 48 11.78 6.90 1.18
C ASP A 48 11.11 6.79 2.59
N SER A 49 10.74 7.93 3.19
CA SER A 49 9.95 7.96 4.43
C SER A 49 8.52 7.45 4.24
N LEU A 50 7.92 7.71 3.07
CA LEU A 50 6.60 7.20 2.72
C LEU A 50 6.63 5.68 2.55
N ALA A 51 7.62 5.16 1.81
CA ALA A 51 7.81 3.73 1.62
C ALA A 51 7.97 2.99 2.96
N ARG A 52 8.82 3.53 3.86
CA ARG A 52 8.97 2.99 5.21
C ARG A 52 7.65 2.96 5.97
N TRP A 53 6.90 4.06 5.94
CA TRP A 53 5.61 4.13 6.63
C TRP A 53 4.60 3.11 6.06
N LEU A 54 4.52 2.95 4.74
CA LEU A 54 3.62 1.95 4.12
C LEU A 54 3.96 0.53 4.59
N THR A 55 5.25 0.19 4.66
CA THR A 55 5.71 -1.09 5.21
C THR A 55 5.35 -1.24 6.69
N GLU A 56 5.55 -0.21 7.51
CA GLU A 56 5.16 -0.21 8.93
C GLU A 56 3.65 -0.38 9.14
N GLN A 57 2.84 0.07 8.17
CA GLN A 57 1.39 -0.15 8.19
C GLN A 57 0.98 -1.54 7.67
N GLY A 58 1.91 -2.38 7.23
CA GLY A 58 1.64 -3.75 6.78
C GLY A 58 1.42 -3.93 5.28
N TRP A 59 1.57 -2.88 4.46
CA TRP A 59 1.64 -3.06 3.01
C TRP A 59 3.08 -3.35 2.59
N THR A 60 3.33 -4.52 2.00
CA THR A 60 4.64 -4.85 1.46
C THR A 60 5.00 -3.85 0.35
N THR A 61 5.97 -2.98 0.64
CA THR A 61 6.37 -1.89 -0.26
C THR A 61 7.81 -2.08 -0.73
N SER A 62 8.02 -2.01 -2.05
CA SER A 62 9.34 -2.13 -2.66
C SER A 62 9.62 -0.97 -3.63
N ARG A 63 10.90 -0.65 -3.81
CA ARG A 63 11.31 0.36 -4.78
C ARG A 63 11.55 -0.31 -6.12
N ARG A 64 10.60 -0.17 -7.06
CA ARG A 64 10.72 -0.64 -8.44
C ARG A 64 11.86 0.04 -9.18
N ALA A 65 11.91 1.38 -9.13
CA ALA A 65 12.88 2.14 -9.91
C ALA A 65 13.13 3.55 -9.35
N SER A 66 14.10 4.23 -9.95
CA SER A 66 14.50 5.59 -9.59
C SER A 66 14.96 6.32 -10.84
N ARG A 67 14.22 7.37 -11.25
CA ARG A 67 14.51 8.16 -12.46
C ARG A 67 14.23 9.64 -12.22
N LYS A 68 15.09 10.54 -12.73
CA LYS A 68 14.90 12.00 -12.75
C LYS A 68 14.32 12.62 -11.45
N GLY A 69 14.83 12.24 -10.28
CA GLY A 69 14.35 12.78 -9.00
C GLY A 69 13.09 12.13 -8.42
N PHE A 70 12.53 11.11 -9.10
CA PHE A 70 11.39 10.33 -8.62
C PHE A 70 11.81 8.94 -8.11
N ARG A 71 10.97 8.37 -7.26
CA ARG A 71 10.88 6.95 -6.89
C ARG A 71 9.62 6.37 -7.49
N LEU A 72 9.74 5.17 -8.04
CA LEU A 72 8.60 4.32 -8.38
C LEU A 72 8.52 3.27 -7.28
N LEU A 73 7.40 3.23 -6.56
CA LEU A 73 7.14 2.29 -5.49
C LEU A 73 6.07 1.30 -5.94
N ASP A 74 6.31 0.02 -5.69
CA ASP A 74 5.31 -1.04 -5.81
C ASP A 74 4.83 -1.38 -4.40
N VAL A 75 3.52 -1.35 -4.20
CA VAL A 75 2.85 -1.56 -2.90
C VAL A 75 1.86 -2.70 -3.08
N ALA A 76 2.12 -3.86 -2.48
CA ALA A 76 1.20 -4.98 -2.53
C ALA A 76 0.03 -4.76 -1.56
N SER A 77 -1.14 -5.32 -1.90
CA SER A 77 -2.25 -5.47 -0.96
C SER A 77 -1.78 -6.13 0.33
N ARG A 78 -2.38 -5.78 1.47
CA ARG A 78 -2.13 -6.55 2.69
C ARG A 78 -2.64 -7.97 2.48
N ALA A 79 -1.87 -8.96 2.93
CA ALA A 79 -2.41 -10.31 3.05
C ALA A 79 -3.62 -10.21 3.99
N ASN A 80 -4.80 -10.56 3.49
CA ASN A 80 -5.96 -10.64 4.35
C ASN A 80 -5.71 -11.86 5.23
N THR A 81 -5.31 -11.66 6.49
CA THR A 81 -5.27 -12.73 7.47
C THR A 81 -6.72 -13.08 7.80
N SER A 82 -7.39 -13.81 6.91
CA SER A 82 -8.42 -14.73 7.38
C SER A 82 -7.64 -15.74 8.20
N THR A 83 -7.68 -15.60 9.53
CA THR A 83 -7.51 -16.75 10.41
C THR A 83 -8.38 -17.85 9.80
N PRO A 84 -7.83 -18.99 9.37
CA PRO A 84 -8.69 -20.13 9.12
C PRO A 84 -9.42 -20.31 10.44
N GLU A 85 -10.75 -20.21 10.44
CA GLU A 85 -11.50 -20.76 11.55
C GLU A 85 -11.16 -22.25 11.53
N ASP A 86 -10.18 -22.62 12.34
CA ASP A 86 -9.78 -23.99 12.60
C ASP A 86 -11.03 -24.67 13.13
N GLY A 87 -11.79 -25.27 12.22
CA GLY A 87 -12.95 -26.12 12.49
C GLY A 87 -12.54 -27.41 13.18
N ARG A 88 -11.81 -27.29 14.31
CA ARG A 88 -11.64 -28.35 15.28
C ARG A 88 -12.95 -28.46 16.05
N TRP A 89 -13.91 -29.11 15.40
CA TRP A 89 -15.02 -29.74 16.08
C TRP A 89 -14.47 -30.99 16.77
N ASP A 90 -14.32 -30.93 18.09
CA ASP A 90 -14.10 -32.12 18.91
C ASP A 90 -15.38 -32.99 18.84
N CYS A 91 -15.23 -34.24 18.40
CA CYS A 91 -16.28 -35.25 18.41
C CYS A 91 -16.21 -35.99 19.77
N PRO A 92 -17.33 -36.32 20.42
CA PRO A 92 -17.36 -36.87 21.78
C PRO A 92 -16.73 -38.25 21.92
#